data_AF-A0AAV0LIH6-F1
#
_entry.id   AF-A0AAV0LIH6-F1
#
_cell.length_a   1.000
_cell.length_b   1.000
_cell.length_c   1.000
_cell.angle_alpha   90.00
_cell.angle_beta   90.00
_cell.angle_gamma   90.00
#
_symmetry.space_group_name_H-M   'P 1'
#
loop_
_entity.id
_entity.type
_entity.pdbx_description
1 polymer ?
#
loop_
_entity_poly.entity_id
_entity_poly.type
_entity_poly.pdbx_seq_one_letter_code
_entity_poly.pdbx_strand_id
1 'polypeptide(L)'
;PPKHDVFISFRGIDVRDTFLSHLNSFLKHQKKFAVYKDDLDLERGEDISLSLLEAIERSAVYIVIFSPNYADSPWCLDELVKILQCGERYGRRVIPVFYGGVDPSHVENQTGSYRKLPAVETVGRIRSWRTALTKSAAISGFSSQVTRYGLHNLSRFFHNPESNLIGLLL
;
A
#
# COMPACT_ATOMS: atom_id res chain seq x y z
N PRO A 1 21.05 -8.28 1.68
CA PRO A 1 19.93 -9.10 2.20
C PRO A 1 18.80 -8.17 2.67
N PRO A 2 17.52 -8.56 2.53
CA PRO A 2 16.40 -7.76 3.07
C PRO A 2 16.59 -7.53 4.58
N LYS A 3 16.29 -6.32 5.05
CA LYS A 3 16.28 -5.97 6.48
C LYS A 3 14.87 -6.08 7.07
N HIS A 4 13.86 -6.03 6.21
CA HIS A 4 12.45 -6.16 6.55
C HIS A 4 11.83 -7.22 5.65
N ASP A 5 10.91 -8.00 6.20
CA ASP A 5 10.19 -9.00 5.43
C ASP A 5 9.08 -8.34 4.61
N VAL A 6 8.41 -7.33 5.19
CA VAL A 6 7.27 -6.66 4.58
C VAL A 6 7.34 -5.14 4.76
N PHE A 7 7.16 -4.41 3.67
CA PHE A 7 6.86 -2.98 3.67
C PHE A 7 5.36 -2.76 3.44
N ILE A 8 4.74 -1.85 4.19
CA ILE A 8 3.32 -1.53 4.02
C ILE A 8 3.18 -0.04 3.71
N SER A 9 2.72 0.28 2.49
CA SER A 9 2.31 1.62 2.07
C SER A 9 0.81 1.78 2.25
N PHE A 10 0.37 2.87 2.85
CA PHE A 10 -1.04 3.16 3.12
C PHE A 10 -1.25 4.64 3.40
N ARG A 11 -2.49 5.10 3.31
CA ARG A 11 -2.85 6.46 3.72
C ARG A 11 -3.20 6.52 5.20
N GLY A 12 -2.39 7.24 6.00
CA GLY A 12 -2.57 7.38 7.46
C GLY A 12 -4.00 7.71 7.89
N ILE A 13 -4.54 8.81 7.37
CA ILE A 13 -5.89 9.30 7.71
C ILE A 13 -7.03 8.28 7.45
N ASP A 14 -6.82 7.32 6.55
CA ASP A 14 -7.86 6.34 6.18
C ASP A 14 -7.76 5.03 6.97
N VAL A 15 -6.54 4.60 7.31
CA VAL A 15 -6.26 3.19 7.64
C VAL A 15 -5.70 3.01 9.07
N ARG A 16 -5.17 4.07 9.68
CA ARG A 16 -4.37 4.01 10.92
C ARG A 16 -5.12 3.47 12.14
N ASP A 17 -6.33 3.96 12.39
CA ASP A 17 -7.06 3.65 13.63
C ASP A 17 -7.85 2.33 13.58
N THR A 18 -7.86 1.64 12.43
CA THR A 18 -8.72 0.46 12.22
C THR A 18 -7.97 -0.73 11.64
N PHE A 19 -7.68 -0.70 10.34
CA PHE A 19 -7.11 -1.82 9.58
C PHE A 19 -5.64 -2.04 9.95
N LEU A 20 -4.87 -0.97 10.12
CA LEU A 20 -3.43 -1.07 10.35
C LEU A 20 -3.09 -1.65 11.73
N SER A 21 -3.87 -1.33 12.76
CA SER A 21 -3.69 -1.86 14.11
C SER A 21 -3.94 -3.38 14.14
N HIS A 22 -4.99 -3.84 13.45
CA HIS A 22 -5.33 -5.26 13.30
C HIS A 22 -4.26 -6.01 12.48
N LEU A 23 -3.84 -5.46 11.34
CA LEU A 23 -2.74 -6.02 10.54
C LEU A 23 -1.44 -6.11 11.33
N ASN A 24 -1.14 -5.10 12.17
CA ASN A 24 0.03 -5.15 13.05
C ASN A 24 -0.05 -6.32 14.02
N SER A 25 -1.21 -6.43 14.69
CA SER A 25 -1.43 -7.44 15.71
C SER A 25 -1.29 -8.82 15.09
N PHE A 26 -1.92 -9.04 13.93
CA PHE A 26 -1.82 -10.29 13.19
C PHE A 26 -0.38 -10.64 12.82
N LEU A 27 0.35 -9.74 12.16
CA LEU A 27 1.73 -10.00 11.73
C LEU A 27 2.69 -10.25 12.90
N LYS A 28 2.54 -9.51 14.01
CA LYS A 28 3.29 -9.75 15.25
C LYS A 28 2.96 -11.10 15.89
N HIS A 29 1.69 -11.50 15.90
CA HIS A 29 1.26 -12.79 16.45
C HIS A 29 1.79 -13.97 15.64
N GLN A 30 1.97 -13.83 14.32
CA GLN A 30 2.54 -14.87 13.47
C GLN A 30 4.05 -15.11 13.72
N LYS A 31 4.72 -14.29 14.56
CA LYS A 31 6.14 -14.41 14.99
C LYS A 31 7.18 -14.62 13.87
N LYS A 32 6.84 -14.29 12.61
CA LYS A 32 7.66 -14.63 11.43
C LYS A 32 8.02 -13.46 10.51
N PHE A 33 7.49 -12.25 10.76
CA PHE A 33 7.69 -11.12 9.85
C PHE A 33 8.14 -9.84 10.58
N ALA A 34 9.30 -9.31 10.20
CA ALA A 34 9.77 -7.97 10.52
C ALA A 34 9.10 -6.97 9.57
N VAL A 35 8.11 -6.24 10.09
CA VAL A 35 7.27 -5.31 9.31
C VAL A 35 7.77 -3.88 9.47
N TYR A 36 8.09 -3.22 8.36
CA TYR A 36 8.25 -1.77 8.34
C TYR A 36 6.92 -1.13 7.92
N LYS A 37 6.45 -0.18 8.72
CA LYS A 37 5.22 0.57 8.48
C LYS A 37 5.60 2.00 8.23
N ASP A 38 5.13 2.53 7.12
CA ASP A 38 5.21 3.96 6.92
C ASP A 38 4.29 4.68 7.93
N ASP A 39 4.73 5.77 8.53
CA ASP A 39 3.95 6.55 9.49
C ASP A 39 3.74 7.97 8.97
N LEU A 40 2.99 8.06 7.86
CA LEU A 40 2.77 9.28 7.08
C LEU A 40 2.11 10.46 7.80
N ASP A 41 1.63 10.30 9.04
CA ASP A 41 1.10 11.44 9.82
C ASP A 41 2.18 12.07 10.71
N LEU A 42 3.35 11.45 10.87
CA LEU A 42 4.46 11.96 11.68
C LEU A 42 5.54 12.67 10.86
N GLU A 43 5.82 12.25 9.61
CA GLU A 43 6.82 12.90 8.76
C GLU A 43 6.21 14.05 7.94
N ARG A 44 5.94 15.17 8.62
CA ARG A 44 5.78 16.49 7.96
C ARG A 44 7.14 16.91 7.37
N GLY A 45 7.49 16.43 6.19
CA GLY A 45 8.67 16.86 5.43
C GLY A 45 8.36 16.89 3.94
N GLU A 46 8.89 17.88 3.21
CA GLU A 46 8.59 18.12 1.79
C GLU A 46 9.04 16.97 0.86
N ASP A 47 9.96 16.12 1.31
CA ASP A 47 10.54 14.99 0.56
C ASP A 47 10.40 13.66 1.31
N ILE A 48 10.37 12.54 0.57
CA ILE A 48 10.49 11.18 1.14
C ILE A 48 11.83 11.10 1.90
N SER A 49 11.78 10.73 3.19
CA SER A 49 12.99 10.58 3.99
C SER A 49 13.91 9.49 3.43
N LEU A 50 15.23 9.70 3.51
CA LEU A 50 16.23 8.70 3.09
C LEU A 50 16.02 7.35 3.79
N SER A 51 15.59 7.39 5.06
CA SER A 51 15.20 6.20 5.83
C SER A 51 14.04 5.43 5.22
N LEU A 52 13.02 6.14 4.72
CA LEU A 52 11.86 5.53 4.08
C LEU A 52 12.24 4.89 2.74
N LEU A 53 13.06 5.57 1.92
CA LEU A 53 13.60 5.00 0.68
C LEU A 53 14.43 3.74 0.95
N GLU A 54 15.30 3.77 1.96
CA GLU A 54 16.08 2.60 2.35
C GLU A 54 15.19 1.45 2.84
N ALA A 55 14.13 1.74 3.58
CA ALA A 55 13.18 0.74 4.06
C ALA A 55 12.48 0.05 2.88
N ILE A 56 12.04 0.80 1.87
CA ILE A 56 11.46 0.25 0.64
C ILE A 56 12.50 -0.62 -0.07
N GLU A 57 13.72 -0.14 -0.26
CA GLU A 57 14.79 -0.90 -0.92
C GLU A 57 15.24 -2.15 -0.16
N ARG A 58 15.04 -2.20 1.16
CA ARG A 58 15.45 -3.33 2.01
C ARG A 58 14.30 -4.27 2.38
N SER A 59 13.11 -4.10 1.83
CA SER A 59 11.96 -4.96 2.11
C SER A 59 11.79 -6.07 1.08
N ALA A 60 11.44 -7.29 1.50
CA ALA A 60 11.30 -8.45 0.60
C ALA A 60 9.95 -8.50 -0.13
N VAL A 61 8.87 -8.07 0.53
CA VAL A 61 7.51 -8.00 -0.02
C VAL A 61 6.92 -6.61 0.24
N TYR A 62 6.10 -6.13 -0.70
CA TYR A 62 5.40 -4.86 -0.59
C TYR A 62 3.89 -5.08 -0.52
N ILE A 63 3.23 -4.49 0.46
CA ILE A 63 1.77 -4.40 0.53
C ILE A 63 1.38 -2.94 0.31
N VAL A 64 0.53 -2.67 -0.67
CA VAL A 64 0.02 -1.34 -0.96
C VAL A 64 -1.48 -1.31 -0.67
N ILE A 65 -1.90 -0.49 0.29
CA ILE A 65 -3.30 -0.38 0.70
C ILE A 65 -3.92 0.85 0.04
N PHE A 66 -4.65 0.61 -1.05
CA PHE A 66 -5.42 1.62 -1.77
C PHE A 66 -6.70 1.95 -1.01
N SER A 67 -6.75 3.14 -0.43
CA SER A 67 -7.89 3.69 0.30
C SER A 67 -8.45 4.93 -0.42
N PRO A 68 -9.62 5.46 -0.03
CA PRO A 68 -10.26 6.56 -0.75
C PRO A 68 -9.37 7.79 -0.97
N ASN A 69 -8.52 8.14 0.00
CA ASN A 69 -7.65 9.33 -0.03
C ASN A 69 -6.16 9.02 -0.27
N TYR A 70 -5.83 7.82 -0.76
CA TYR A 70 -4.44 7.44 -1.04
C TYR A 70 -3.80 8.36 -2.10
N ALA A 71 -4.51 8.59 -3.21
CA ALA A 71 -4.02 9.41 -4.32
C ALA A 71 -3.98 10.92 -4.05
N ASP A 72 -4.51 11.37 -2.90
CA ASP A 72 -4.42 12.78 -2.49
C ASP A 72 -3.03 13.13 -1.91
N SER A 73 -2.21 12.12 -1.60
CA SER A 73 -0.90 12.27 -0.99
C SER A 73 0.22 12.11 -2.03
N PRO A 74 0.98 13.17 -2.35
CA PRO A 74 2.17 13.06 -3.19
C PRO A 74 3.15 11.99 -2.70
N TRP A 75 3.31 11.87 -1.37
CA TRP A 75 4.20 10.89 -0.74
C TRP A 75 3.75 9.45 -1.01
N CYS A 76 2.46 9.14 -0.83
CA CYS A 76 1.93 7.80 -1.14
C CYS A 76 2.16 7.43 -2.60
N LEU A 77 2.02 8.40 -3.51
CA LEU A 77 2.21 8.18 -4.94
C LEU A 77 3.68 8.00 -5.32
N ASP A 78 4.59 8.73 -4.70
CA ASP A 78 6.03 8.54 -4.90
C ASP A 78 6.53 7.22 -4.29
N GLU A 79 6.03 6.82 -3.12
CA GLU A 79 6.28 5.49 -2.56
C GLU A 79 5.84 4.41 -3.54
N LEU A 80 4.64 4.52 -4.11
CA LEU A 80 4.13 3.54 -5.07
C LEU A 80 5.06 3.41 -6.28
N VAL A 81 5.55 4.54 -6.82
CA VAL A 81 6.55 4.55 -7.90
C VAL A 81 7.81 3.79 -7.46
N LYS A 82 8.34 4.10 -6.27
CA LYS A 82 9.56 3.46 -5.75
C LYS A 82 9.36 1.96 -5.49
N ILE A 83 8.23 1.57 -4.94
CA ILE A 83 7.84 0.18 -4.67
C ILE A 83 7.83 -0.61 -5.97
N LEU A 84 7.18 -0.10 -7.02
CA LEU A 84 7.14 -0.79 -8.32
C LEU A 84 8.53 -0.89 -8.96
N GLN A 85 9.35 0.16 -8.88
CA GLN A 85 10.74 0.12 -9.33
C GLN A 85 11.55 -0.96 -8.59
N CYS A 86 11.42 -1.04 -7.27
CA CYS A 86 12.11 -2.06 -6.47
C CYS A 86 11.55 -3.47 -6.74
N GLY A 87 10.24 -3.60 -6.91
CA GLY A 87 9.58 -4.85 -7.29
C GLY A 87 10.14 -5.41 -8.59
N GLU A 88 10.23 -4.57 -9.62
CA GLU A 88 10.80 -4.93 -10.92
C GLU A 88 12.30 -5.20 -10.84
N ARG A 89 13.08 -4.28 -10.24
CA ARG A 89 14.54 -4.36 -10.17
C ARG A 89 15.04 -5.58 -9.39
N TYR A 90 14.36 -5.94 -8.31
CA TYR A 90 14.79 -6.99 -7.39
C TYR A 90 13.94 -8.27 -7.49
N GLY A 91 12.98 -8.34 -8.40
CA GLY A 91 12.07 -9.48 -8.55
C GLY A 91 11.18 -9.73 -7.33
N ARG A 92 10.80 -8.66 -6.63
CA ARG A 92 10.06 -8.71 -5.36
C ARG A 92 8.56 -8.56 -5.57
N ARG A 93 7.79 -9.24 -4.73
CA ARG A 93 6.33 -9.29 -4.83
C ARG A 93 5.72 -7.97 -4.35
N VAL A 94 4.78 -7.45 -5.15
CA VAL A 94 3.91 -6.31 -4.79
C VAL A 94 2.48 -6.81 -4.70
N ILE A 95 1.80 -6.53 -3.60
CA ILE A 95 0.45 -7.01 -3.29
C ILE A 95 -0.46 -5.79 -3.09
N PRO A 96 -1.33 -5.48 -4.05
CA PRO A 96 -2.32 -4.42 -3.89
C PRO A 96 -3.52 -4.92 -3.07
N VAL A 97 -3.95 -4.09 -2.12
CA VAL A 97 -5.11 -4.31 -1.24
C VAL A 97 -6.05 -3.11 -1.39
N PHE A 98 -7.29 -3.36 -1.83
CA PHE A 98 -8.28 -2.30 -1.99
C PHE A 98 -9.17 -2.23 -0.75
N TYR A 99 -9.14 -1.09 -0.04
CA TYR A 99 -9.76 -0.87 1.26
C TYR A 99 -10.82 0.25 1.22
N GLY A 100 -11.83 0.17 2.08
CA GLY A 100 -12.79 1.26 2.27
C GLY A 100 -13.77 1.43 1.11
N GLY A 101 -14.02 0.37 0.32
CA GLY A 101 -14.90 0.41 -0.84
C GLY A 101 -14.25 0.97 -2.11
N VAL A 102 -12.91 1.04 -2.17
CA VAL A 102 -12.19 1.37 -3.40
C VAL A 102 -12.34 0.23 -4.40
N ASP A 103 -12.88 0.55 -5.57
CA ASP A 103 -12.91 -0.36 -6.72
C ASP A 103 -11.53 -0.36 -7.42
N PRO A 104 -10.94 -1.53 -7.70
CA PRO A 104 -9.68 -1.62 -8.45
C PRO A 104 -9.69 -0.84 -9.78
N SER A 105 -10.83 -0.81 -10.48
CA SER A 105 -10.99 -0.08 -11.74
C SER A 105 -10.87 1.43 -11.57
N HIS A 106 -11.20 1.97 -10.38
CA HIS A 106 -10.97 3.39 -10.06
C HIS A 106 -9.47 3.69 -9.95
N VAL A 107 -8.69 2.78 -9.37
CA VAL A 107 -7.23 2.90 -9.28
C VAL A 107 -6.60 2.74 -10.66
N GLU A 108 -7.02 1.72 -11.42
CA GLU A 108 -6.47 1.39 -12.74
C GLU A 108 -6.69 2.48 -13.78
N ASN A 109 -7.92 3.02 -13.82
CA ASN A 109 -8.34 4.01 -14.83
C ASN A 109 -8.31 5.44 -14.30
N GLN A 110 -7.87 5.65 -13.06
CA GLN A 110 -7.87 6.94 -12.37
C GLN A 110 -9.24 7.64 -12.45
N THR A 111 -10.28 6.95 -11.98
CA THR A 111 -11.64 7.46 -11.85
C THR A 111 -12.04 7.55 -10.38
N GLY A 112 -13.26 8.04 -10.08
CA GLY A 112 -13.69 8.25 -8.70
C GLY A 112 -12.75 9.19 -7.93
N SER A 113 -12.33 8.78 -6.73
CA SER A 113 -11.38 9.55 -5.90
C SER A 113 -9.96 9.61 -6.48
N TYR A 114 -9.59 8.67 -7.36
CA TYR A 114 -8.26 8.60 -7.98
C TYR A 114 -8.12 9.49 -9.22
N ARG A 115 -9.21 10.17 -9.63
CA ARG A 115 -9.20 11.09 -10.79
C ARG A 115 -8.36 12.34 -10.53
N LYS A 116 -8.39 12.85 -9.30
CA LYS A 116 -7.67 14.06 -8.91
C LYS A 116 -6.36 13.64 -8.28
N LEU A 117 -5.26 14.10 -8.87
CA LEU A 117 -3.92 13.98 -8.31
C LEU A 117 -3.49 15.37 -7.80
N PRO A 118 -2.45 15.45 -6.94
CA PRO A 118 -1.94 16.71 -6.43
C PRO A 118 -1.59 17.70 -7.56
N ALA A 119 -2.12 18.92 -7.47
CA ALA A 119 -2.14 19.87 -8.59
C ALA A 119 -0.84 20.70 -8.77
N VAL A 120 0.03 20.73 -7.77
CA VAL A 120 1.23 21.60 -7.73
C VAL A 120 2.46 20.90 -8.32
N GLU A 121 2.24 19.88 -9.14
CA GLU A 121 3.28 18.90 -9.47
C GLU A 121 3.66 18.90 -10.94
N THR A 122 4.89 18.49 -11.23
CA THR A 122 5.39 18.46 -12.61
C THR A 122 4.63 17.43 -13.44
N VAL A 123 4.44 17.72 -14.74
CA VAL A 123 3.80 16.80 -15.70
C VAL A 123 4.49 15.44 -15.72
N GLY A 124 5.82 15.41 -15.56
CA GLY A 124 6.61 14.19 -15.46
C GLY A 124 6.25 13.34 -14.24
N ARG A 125 6.17 13.96 -13.06
CA ARG A 125 5.82 13.28 -11.80
C ARG A 125 4.38 12.74 -11.84
N ILE A 126 3.43 13.56 -12.30
CA ILE A 126 2.03 13.15 -12.51
C ILE A 126 1.93 11.95 -13.46
N ARG A 127 2.70 11.93 -14.55
CA ARG A 127 2.72 10.80 -15.48
C ARG A 127 3.24 9.53 -14.80
N SER A 128 4.33 9.62 -14.05
CA SER A 128 4.87 8.49 -13.29
C SER A 128 3.85 7.94 -12.30
N TRP A 129 3.12 8.80 -11.59
CA TRP A 129 2.07 8.39 -10.66
C TRP A 129 0.92 7.65 -11.36
N ARG A 130 0.43 8.17 -12.48
CA ARG A 130 -0.63 7.49 -13.25
C ARG A 130 -0.17 6.12 -13.73
N THR A 131 1.03 6.02 -14.28
CA THR A 131 1.61 4.74 -14.70
C THR A 131 1.72 3.78 -13.52
N ALA A 132 2.15 4.25 -12.36
CA ALA A 132 2.28 3.44 -11.16
C ALA A 132 0.91 2.91 -10.67
N LEU A 133 -0.10 3.78 -10.59
CA LEU A 133 -1.47 3.41 -10.23
C LEU A 133 -2.02 2.35 -11.19
N THR A 134 -1.96 2.58 -12.50
CA THR A 134 -2.42 1.60 -13.51
C THR A 134 -1.68 0.28 -13.39
N LYS A 135 -0.34 0.28 -13.33
CA LYS A 135 0.45 -0.95 -13.20
C LYS A 135 0.09 -1.72 -11.94
N SER A 136 -0.02 -1.03 -10.81
CA SER A 136 -0.30 -1.67 -9.52
C SER A 136 -1.69 -2.30 -9.47
N ALA A 137 -2.70 -1.69 -10.09
CA ALA A 137 -4.06 -2.24 -10.14
C ALA A 137 -4.19 -3.42 -11.11
N ALA A 138 -3.35 -3.48 -12.14
CA ALA A 138 -3.27 -4.60 -13.08
C ALA A 138 -2.55 -5.84 -12.50
N ILE A 139 -1.81 -5.70 -11.39
CA ILE A 139 -1.29 -6.86 -10.65
C ILE A 139 -2.48 -7.57 -10.01
N SER A 140 -2.57 -8.89 -10.14
CA SER A 140 -3.59 -9.69 -9.44
C SER A 140 -3.57 -9.38 -7.94
N GLY A 141 -4.63 -8.70 -7.47
CA GLY A 141 -4.76 -8.15 -6.12
C GLY A 141 -5.98 -8.69 -5.37
N PHE A 142 -6.13 -8.28 -4.11
CA PHE A 142 -7.33 -8.59 -3.33
C PHE A 142 -8.23 -7.37 -3.20
N SER A 143 -9.44 -7.47 -3.78
CA SER A 143 -10.52 -6.54 -3.47
C SER A 143 -11.11 -6.94 -2.13
N SER A 144 -10.80 -6.19 -1.07
CA SER A 144 -11.50 -6.38 0.19
C SER A 144 -12.85 -5.68 0.06
N GLN A 145 -13.96 -6.43 0.11
CA GLN A 145 -15.30 -5.84 0.30
C GLN A 145 -15.48 -5.22 1.71
N VAL A 146 -14.38 -4.94 2.42
CA VAL A 146 -14.38 -4.39 3.77
C VAL A 146 -14.64 -2.89 3.66
N THR A 147 -15.93 -2.55 3.74
CA THR A 147 -16.41 -1.19 3.91
C THR A 147 -16.02 -0.66 5.30
N ARG A 148 -16.05 0.67 5.46
CA ARG A 148 -15.76 1.40 6.72
C ARG A 148 -16.53 0.89 7.96
N TYR A 149 -17.62 0.15 7.76
CA TYR A 149 -18.47 -0.45 8.79
C TYR A 149 -18.24 -1.97 9.00
N GLY A 150 -17.38 -2.60 8.18
CA GLY A 150 -17.10 -4.04 8.18
C GLY A 150 -15.93 -4.46 9.08
N LEU A 151 -15.68 -3.75 10.20
CA LEU A 151 -14.57 -4.05 11.13
C LEU A 151 -14.56 -5.52 11.63
N HIS A 152 -15.74 -6.16 11.67
CA HIS A 152 -15.88 -7.58 12.01
C HIS A 152 -15.32 -8.56 10.96
N ASN A 153 -14.95 -8.10 9.75
CA ASN A 153 -14.41 -8.93 8.67
C ASN A 153 -12.90 -8.82 8.48
N LEU A 154 -12.18 -8.03 9.29
CA LEU A 154 -10.72 -7.93 9.19
C LEU A 154 -9.99 -9.19 9.65
N SER A 155 -10.46 -9.81 10.73
CA SER A 155 -9.98 -11.14 11.13
C SER A 155 -10.23 -12.15 10.01
N ARG A 156 -11.39 -12.10 9.34
CA ARG A 156 -11.65 -12.91 8.15
C ARG A 156 -10.73 -12.55 6.99
N PHE A 157 -10.41 -11.29 6.69
CA PHE A 157 -9.44 -10.97 5.63
C PHE A 157 -8.03 -11.54 5.90
N PHE A 158 -7.63 -11.72 7.16
CA PHE A 158 -6.34 -12.34 7.50
C PHE A 158 -6.40 -13.87 7.67
N HIS A 159 -7.58 -14.42 7.94
CA HIS A 159 -7.80 -15.85 8.17
C HIS A 159 -8.65 -16.52 7.07
N ASN A 160 -9.02 -15.78 6.01
CA ASN A 160 -9.81 -16.31 4.91
C ASN A 160 -8.87 -17.10 4.00
N PRO A 161 -9.09 -18.42 3.84
CA PRO A 161 -8.26 -19.25 2.96
C PRO A 161 -8.26 -18.77 1.51
N GLU A 162 -9.27 -18.03 1.05
CA GLU A 162 -9.29 -17.42 -0.29
C GLU A 162 -8.46 -16.13 -0.39
N SER A 163 -8.26 -15.40 0.71
CA SER A 163 -7.42 -14.19 0.74
C SER A 163 -5.92 -14.51 0.85
N ASN A 164 -5.57 -15.69 1.36
CA ASN A 164 -4.23 -16.28 1.50
C ASN A 164 -3.06 -15.29 1.69
N LEU A 165 -3.23 -14.24 2.50
CA LEU A 165 -2.17 -13.25 2.72
C LEU A 165 -0.92 -13.89 3.34
N ILE A 166 -1.10 -14.88 4.23
CA ILE A 166 0.02 -15.66 4.79
C ILE A 166 0.73 -16.47 3.70
N GLY A 167 0.02 -17.18 2.83
CA GLY A 167 0.66 -17.96 1.76
C GLY A 167 1.28 -17.11 0.65
N LEU A 168 0.99 -15.80 0.61
CA LEU A 168 1.69 -14.83 -0.22
C LEU A 168 2.85 -14.12 0.51
N LEU A 169 2.99 -14.32 1.81
CA LEU A 169 4.13 -13.86 2.58
C LEU A 169 5.16 -14.97 2.80
N LEU A 170 4.73 -16.24 2.69
CA LEU A 170 5.57 -17.45 2.63
C LEU A 170 5.91 -17.83 1.18
#